data_AF-A0A7C9DDU6-F1
#
_entry.id   AF-A0A7C9DDU6-F1
#
_cell.length_a   1.000
_cell.length_b   1.000
_cell.length_c   1.000
_cell.angle_alpha   90.00
_cell.angle_beta   90.00
_cell.angle_gamma   90.00
#
_symmetry.space_group_name_H-M   'P 1'
#
loop_
_entity.id
_entity.type
_entity.pdbx_description
1 polymer ?
#
loop_
_entity_poly.entity_id
_entity_poly.type
_entity_poly.pdbx_seq_one_letter_code
_entity_poly.pdbx_strand_id
1 'polypeptide(L)'
;TGKIDFKQFLLASTKIMKQPLFQRALELSFARCRTGSLDHISQKEIAEVIRGVIPNATHVDVRELSALLDVDGDGRVSKQDFFNCLTRNPLLIALFSPLLNNISHSSNGILEETV
;
A
#
# COMPACT_ATOMS: atom_id res chain seq x y z
N THR A 1 2.63 22.24 19.27
CA THR A 1 2.72 22.00 17.81
C THR A 1 3.09 20.54 17.59
N GLY A 2 2.29 19.78 16.84
CA GLY A 2 2.61 18.39 16.51
C GLY A 2 3.59 18.33 15.35
N LYS A 3 4.89 18.33 15.65
CA LYS A 3 5.95 18.08 14.66
C LYS A 3 6.65 16.78 15.04
N ILE A 4 6.89 15.92 14.05
CA ILE A 4 7.78 14.77 14.19
C ILE A 4 9.09 15.10 13.48
N ASP A 5 10.21 14.73 14.08
CA ASP A 5 11.48 14.74 13.37
C ASP A 5 11.64 13.47 12.50
N PHE A 6 12.67 13.45 11.65
CA PHE A 6 12.92 12.33 10.75
C PHE A 6 13.21 11.02 11.50
N LYS A 7 13.88 11.08 12.65
CA LYS A 7 14.17 9.91 13.47
C LYS A 7 12.89 9.32 14.05
N GLN A 8 11.99 10.16 14.55
CA GLN A 8 10.68 9.79 15.05
C GLN A 8 9.82 9.18 13.95
N PHE A 9 9.85 9.74 12.73
CA PHE A 9 9.21 9.13 11.57
C PHE A 9 9.72 7.71 11.33
N LEU A 10 11.04 7.51 11.19
CA LEU A 10 11.62 6.20 10.92
C LEU A 10 11.27 5.18 12.02
N LEU A 11 11.39 5.57 13.29
CA LEU A 11 11.03 4.73 14.43
C LEU A 11 9.55 4.33 14.39
N ALA A 12 8.65 5.26 14.09
CA ALA A 12 7.23 4.96 13.93
C ALA A 12 6.98 4.01 12.74
N SER A 13 7.65 4.23 11.61
CA SER A 13 7.54 3.39 10.41
C SER A 13 7.94 1.93 10.68
N THR A 14 8.92 1.67 11.56
CA THR A 14 9.28 0.28 11.92
C THR A 14 8.14 -0.52 12.55
N LYS A 15 7.15 0.16 13.13
CA LYS A 15 6.01 -0.46 13.81
C LYS A 15 4.76 -0.54 12.95
N ILE A 16 4.79 -0.02 11.71
CA ILE A 16 3.59 0.12 10.88
C ILE A 16 2.91 -1.23 10.62
N MET A 17 3.68 -2.31 10.45
CA MET A 17 3.13 -3.66 10.22
C MET A 17 2.38 -4.23 11.42
N LYS A 18 2.69 -3.74 12.64
CA LYS A 18 2.00 -4.15 13.88
C LYS A 18 0.68 -3.40 14.07
N GLN A 19 0.39 -2.38 13.25
CA GLN A 19 -0.84 -1.63 13.34
C GLN A 19 -2.00 -2.45 12.76
N PRO A 20 -3.13 -2.60 13.47
CA PRO A 20 -4.30 -3.34 12.98
C PRO A 20 -4.81 -2.84 11.62
N LEU A 21 -4.65 -1.54 11.36
CA LEU A 21 -5.04 -0.91 10.11
C LEU A 21 -4.16 -1.31 8.91
N PHE A 22 -2.94 -1.80 9.13
CA PHE A 22 -2.03 -2.13 8.04
C PHE A 22 -2.54 -3.32 7.21
N GLN A 23 -2.99 -4.39 7.88
CA GLN A 23 -3.57 -5.56 7.19
C GLN A 23 -4.80 -5.15 6.37
N ARG A 24 -5.65 -4.31 6.95
CA ARG A 24 -6.83 -3.78 6.25
C ARG A 24 -6.44 -2.89 5.07
N ALA A 25 -5.39 -2.09 5.21
CA ALA A 25 -4.87 -1.28 4.11
C ALA A 25 -4.38 -2.16 2.96
N LEU A 26 -3.63 -3.24 3.23
CA LEU A 26 -3.22 -4.20 2.20
C LEU A 26 -4.41 -4.78 1.43
N GLU A 27 -5.41 -5.26 2.16
CA GLU A 27 -6.60 -5.86 1.56
C GLU A 27 -7.40 -4.87 0.71
N LEU A 28 -7.66 -3.67 1.24
CA LEU A 28 -8.40 -2.64 0.52
C LEU A 28 -7.62 -2.10 -0.67
N SER A 29 -6.33 -1.84 -0.53
CA SER A 29 -5.47 -1.36 -1.61
C SER A 29 -5.45 -2.37 -2.76
N PHE A 30 -5.25 -3.66 -2.48
CA PHE A 30 -5.29 -4.69 -3.52
C PHE A 30 -6.67 -4.75 -4.20
N ALA A 31 -7.74 -4.83 -3.39
CA ALA A 31 -9.11 -4.97 -3.91
C ALA A 31 -9.57 -3.77 -4.74
N ARG A 32 -9.14 -2.55 -4.39
CA ARG A 32 -9.53 -1.30 -5.07
C ARG A 32 -8.61 -0.93 -6.23
N CYS A 33 -7.35 -1.37 -6.20
CA CYS A 33 -6.42 -1.16 -7.32
C CYS A 33 -6.83 -2.01 -8.52
N ARG A 34 -7.30 -3.23 -8.25
CA ARG A 34 -7.78 -4.17 -9.26
C ARG A 34 -9.20 -3.78 -9.70
N THR A 35 -9.31 -3.10 -10.83
CA THR A 35 -10.58 -2.63 -11.41
C THR A 35 -11.10 -3.58 -12.50
N GLY A 36 -10.25 -4.45 -13.03
CA GLY A 36 -10.62 -5.47 -14.03
C GLY A 36 -11.19 -6.78 -13.45
N SER A 37 -11.55 -7.69 -14.36
CA SER A 37 -12.01 -9.06 -14.06
C SER A 37 -10.88 -10.05 -13.78
N LEU A 38 -9.63 -9.62 -13.96
CA LEU A 38 -8.44 -10.44 -13.70
C LEU A 38 -8.25 -10.63 -12.19
N ASP A 39 -7.53 -11.68 -11.81
CA ASP A 39 -7.18 -12.07 -10.45
C ASP A 39 -5.88 -11.39 -9.94
N HIS A 40 -5.24 -10.61 -10.80
CA HIS A 40 -4.00 -9.88 -10.55
C HIS A 40 -4.16 -8.41 -10.92
N ILE A 41 -3.23 -7.58 -10.45
CA ILE A 41 -3.14 -6.17 -10.81
C ILE A 41 -2.24 -6.05 -12.05
N SER A 42 -2.73 -5.32 -13.05
CA SER A 42 -2.01 -5.00 -14.27
C SER A 42 -1.14 -3.75 -14.12
N GLN A 43 -0.13 -3.61 -15.00
CA GLN A 43 0.68 -2.39 -15.06
C GLN A 43 -0.15 -1.12 -15.30
N LYS A 44 -1.26 -1.23 -16.04
CA LYS A 44 -2.18 -0.10 -16.29
C LYS A 44 -2.85 0.36 -15.00
N GLU A 45 -3.37 -0.58 -14.21
CA GLU A 45 -4.00 -0.28 -12.91
C GLU A 45 -3.00 0.33 -11.93
N ILE A 46 -1.76 -0.16 -11.91
CA ILE A 46 -0.67 0.48 -11.13
C ILE A 46 -0.45 1.91 -11.62
N ALA A 47 -0.36 2.14 -12.93
CA ALA A 47 -0.17 3.48 -13.49
C ALA A 47 -1.26 4.46 -13.06
N GLU A 48 -2.52 4.02 -13.07
CA GLU A 48 -3.69 4.81 -12.68
C GLU A 48 -3.58 5.26 -11.22
N VAL A 49 -3.25 4.34 -10.31
CA VAL A 49 -3.11 4.66 -8.88
C VAL A 49 -1.91 5.55 -8.62
N ILE A 50 -0.75 5.21 -9.19
CA ILE A 50 0.50 5.94 -8.95
C ILE A 50 0.42 7.37 -9.45
N ARG A 51 -0.21 7.61 -10.60
CA ARG A 51 -0.41 8.98 -11.09
C ARG A 51 -1.40 9.78 -10.26
N GLY A 52 -2.23 9.11 -9.45
CA GLY A 52 -3.03 9.77 -8.41
C GLY A 52 -2.20 10.35 -7.27
N VAL A 53 -1.00 9.80 -6.99
CA VAL A 53 -0.09 10.27 -5.92
C VAL A 53 1.07 11.09 -6.49
N ILE A 54 1.61 10.66 -7.63
CA ILE A 54 2.76 11.23 -8.33
C ILE A 54 2.33 11.53 -9.77
N PRO A 55 1.69 12.70 -10.03
CA PRO A 55 1.07 12.99 -11.33
C PRO A 55 1.99 12.87 -12.54
N ASN A 56 3.30 13.09 -12.35
CA ASN A 56 4.31 13.06 -13.40
C ASN A 56 5.04 11.71 -13.51
N ALA A 57 4.54 10.64 -12.87
CA ALA A 57 5.16 9.32 -12.96
C ALA A 57 5.23 8.82 -14.41
N THR A 58 6.46 8.55 -14.85
CA THR A 58 6.79 8.12 -16.20
C THR A 58 6.43 6.65 -16.43
N HIS A 59 6.48 6.21 -17.68
CA HIS A 59 6.35 4.79 -18.00
C HIS A 59 7.48 3.94 -17.42
N VAL A 60 8.65 4.52 -17.14
CA VAL A 60 9.76 3.83 -16.49
C VAL A 60 9.44 3.64 -15.01
N ASP A 61 9.02 4.69 -14.30
CA ASP A 61 8.67 4.62 -12.88
C ASP A 61 7.58 3.57 -12.62
N VAL A 62 6.54 3.54 -13.45
CA VAL A 62 5.46 2.55 -13.35
C VAL A 62 5.99 1.14 -13.61
N ARG A 63 6.87 0.95 -14.60
CA ARG A 63 7.46 -0.36 -14.92
C ARG A 63 8.34 -0.86 -13.78
N GLU A 64 9.18 0.01 -13.22
CA GLU A 64 10.04 -0.33 -12.08
C GLU A 64 9.21 -0.70 -10.86
N LEU A 65 8.12 0.05 -10.58
CA LEU A 65 7.23 -0.30 -9.50
C LEU A 65 6.48 -1.62 -9.76
N SER A 66 6.01 -1.86 -10.99
CA SER A 66 5.38 -3.14 -11.34
C SER A 66 6.35 -4.30 -11.14
N ALA A 67 7.61 -4.15 -11.57
CA ALA A 67 8.65 -5.17 -11.36
C ALA A 67 9.01 -5.35 -9.88
N LEU A 68 8.90 -4.29 -9.06
CA LEU A 68 9.08 -4.39 -7.61
C LEU A 68 7.92 -5.13 -6.92
N LEU A 69 6.70 -4.97 -7.45
CA LEU A 69 5.50 -5.61 -6.92
C LEU A 69 5.34 -7.05 -7.38
N ASP A 70 5.88 -7.42 -8.55
CA ASP A 70 5.93 -8.77 -9.12
C ASP A 70 7.10 -9.56 -8.50
N VAL A 71 6.82 -10.25 -7.40
CA VAL A 71 7.85 -10.90 -6.57
C VAL A 71 8.33 -12.22 -7.18
N ASP A 72 7.48 -12.94 -7.90
CA ASP A 72 7.82 -14.21 -8.52
C ASP A 72 8.27 -14.08 -10.00
N GLY A 73 8.07 -12.92 -10.61
CA GLY A 73 8.60 -12.56 -11.93
C GLY A 73 7.78 -13.11 -13.09
N ASP A 74 6.51 -13.47 -12.87
CA ASP A 74 5.64 -14.00 -13.92
C ASP A 74 5.03 -12.92 -14.84
N GLY A 75 5.30 -11.64 -14.55
CA GLY A 75 4.80 -10.48 -15.25
C GLY A 75 3.44 -9.98 -14.76
N ARG A 76 2.92 -10.53 -13.65
CA ARG A 76 1.65 -10.17 -13.03
C ARG A 76 1.88 -9.82 -11.57
N VAL A 77 1.03 -8.95 -11.02
CA VAL A 77 1.05 -8.67 -9.58
C VAL A 77 -0.11 -9.39 -8.93
N SER A 78 0.12 -10.61 -8.45
CA SER A 78 -0.89 -11.37 -7.71
C SER A 78 -1.13 -10.76 -6.33
N LYS A 79 -2.18 -11.24 -5.64
CA LYS A 79 -2.40 -10.88 -4.24
C LYS A 79 -1.20 -11.25 -3.36
N GLN A 80 -0.58 -12.40 -3.63
CA GLN A 80 0.55 -12.86 -2.84
C GLN A 80 1.77 -11.97 -3.04
N ASP A 81 2.06 -11.55 -4.27
CA ASP A 81 3.19 -10.67 -4.57
C ASP A 81 3.00 -9.30 -3.93
N PHE A 82 1.81 -8.73 -4.07
CA PHE A 82 1.44 -7.48 -3.45
C PHE A 82 1.64 -7.51 -1.92
N PHE A 83 1.14 -8.55 -1.26
CA PHE A 83 1.26 -8.70 0.19
C PHE A 83 2.70 -8.94 0.60
N ASN A 84 3.43 -9.80 -0.10
CA ASN A 84 4.84 -10.09 0.18
C ASN A 84 5.71 -8.84 0.04
N CYS A 85 5.53 -8.10 -1.06
CA CYS A 85 6.29 -6.88 -1.33
C CYS A 85 6.02 -5.81 -0.27
N LEU A 86 4.75 -5.53 0.03
CA LEU A 86 4.38 -4.52 1.02
C LEU A 86 4.66 -4.95 2.46
N THR A 87 4.72 -6.25 2.76
CA THR A 87 5.22 -6.74 4.06
C THR A 87 6.72 -6.47 4.22
N ARG A 88 7.51 -6.59 3.13
CA ARG A 88 8.96 -6.28 3.14
C ARG A 88 9.25 -4.78 3.06
N ASN A 89 8.37 -4.03 2.39
CA ASN A 89 8.52 -2.60 2.12
C ASN A 89 7.25 -1.84 2.54
N PRO A 90 6.93 -1.78 3.85
CA PRO A 90 5.60 -1.37 4.30
C PRO A 90 5.28 0.11 4.07
N LEU A 91 6.28 0.95 3.81
CA LEU A 91 6.06 2.34 3.43
C LEU A 91 5.49 2.49 2.01
N LEU A 92 5.64 1.50 1.14
CA LEU A 92 5.06 1.52 -0.20
C LEU A 92 3.52 1.52 -0.18
N ILE A 93 2.88 1.17 0.95
CA ILE A 93 1.43 1.31 1.10
C ILE A 93 0.96 2.76 0.89
N ALA A 94 1.83 3.74 1.15
CA ALA A 94 1.53 5.16 0.93
C ALA A 94 1.23 5.50 -0.54
N LEU A 95 1.80 4.74 -1.48
CA LEU A 95 1.51 4.88 -2.92
C LEU A 95 0.07 4.53 -3.27
N PHE A 96 -0.59 3.74 -2.42
CA PHE A 96 -2.00 3.35 -2.57
C PHE A 96 -2.93 4.21 -1.70
N SER A 97 -2.44 5.29 -1.09
CA SER A 97 -3.25 6.18 -0.25
C SER A 97 -4.53 6.71 -0.90
N PRO A 98 -4.62 7.00 -2.23
CA PRO A 98 -5.88 7.41 -2.85
C PRO A 98 -6.98 6.36 -2.75
N LEU A 99 -6.60 5.09 -2.59
CA LEU A 99 -7.51 3.96 -2.45
C LEU A 99 -7.95 3.72 -1.00
N LEU A 100 -7.34 4.39 -0.02
CA LEU A 100 -7.57 4.13 1.42
C LEU A 100 -8.61 5.06 2.04
N ASN A 101 -9.35 5.81 1.23
CA ASN A 101 -10.46 6.63 1.71
C ASN A 101 -11.43 5.79 2.57
N ASN A 102 -11.77 6.33 3.75
CA ASN A 102 -12.67 5.73 4.75
C ASN A 102 -12.16 4.47 5.48
N ILE A 103 -10.85 4.20 5.49
CA ILE A 103 -10.29 3.07 6.25
C ILE A 103 -10.51 3.18 7.78
N SER A 104 -10.75 4.39 8.30
CA SER A 104 -11.01 4.66 9.73
C SER A 104 -12.39 4.25 10.23
N HIS A 105 -13.34 3.89 9.35
CA HIS A 105 -14.76 3.76 9.69
C HIS A 105 -15.31 2.32 9.86
N SER A 106 -14.49 1.28 10.08
CA SER A 106 -15.06 0.11 10.80
C SER A 106 -14.57 0.04 12.23
N SER A 107 -15.40 0.61 13.09
CA SER A 107 -15.63 0.10 14.44
C SER A 107 -15.72 -1.42 14.38
N ASN A 108 -14.71 -2.12 14.89
CA ASN A 108 -14.88 -3.36 15.60
C ASN A 108 -14.06 -3.20 16.87
N GLY A 109 -14.78 -2.99 17.97
CA GLY A 109 -14.20 -2.59 19.24
C GLY A 109 -13.32 -3.67 19.84
N ILE A 110 -12.16 -3.25 20.33
CA ILE A 110 -11.72 -3.53 21.70
C ILE A 110 -11.13 -2.22 22.22
N LEU A 111 -11.68 -1.77 23.35
CA LEU A 111 -11.21 -0.65 24.16
C LEU A 111 -9.83 -0.98 24.77
N GLU A 112 -9.02 0.07 24.93
CA GLU A 112 -7.93 0.21 25.91
C GLU A 112 -6.71 -0.72 25.71
N GLU A 113 -5.48 -0.23 25.80
CA GLU A 113 -4.96 0.32 27.06
C GLU A 113 -4.06 1.54 26.87
N THR A 114 -4.53 2.62 27.49
CA THR A 114 -3.77 3.62 28.25
C THR A 114 -2.50 3.05 28.89
N VAL A 115 -1.32 3.60 28.57
CA VAL A 115 -0.29 4.24 29.44
C VAL A 115 0.77 4.85 28.54
#